data_AF-K5X847-F1
#
_entry.id   AF-K5X847-F1
#
_cell.length_a   1.000
_cell.length_b   1.000
_cell.length_c   1.000
_cell.angle_alpha   90.00
_cell.angle_beta   90.00
_cell.angle_gamma   90.00
#
_symmetry.space_group_name_H-M   'P 1'
#
loop_
_entity.id
_entity.type
_entity.pdbx_description
1 polymer ?
#
loop_
_entity_poly.entity_id
_entity_poly.type
_entity_poly.pdbx_seq_one_letter_code
_entity_poly.pdbx_strand_id
1 'polypeptide(L)'
;MDADRKSTVSSFYGGRKSSDALNQDYPAPNPATSRLGRDDASSFFNPDPQRMSLTGRGVTAGYNPSSFYPGREEPLKGGRDEEEEAWDVYADFNNTGPRYSSAFMQSPPTNAKGYQPLNTPTQSSKELEAGSATPVEMVTVPALGAEWGKAELHGMTKTAKREKVRESRKEKWKQWNRGQRGMCGSFCTRKVFAWSLFGLCAAIVLVLALCLPRVPSFSFNSRTPLVNATGAWAEAVSYGFSRTPANFSFPAFASLQLNTGNNFVPVTFKHMRASIYDLDTGDQVGTGDLLESRTVPPKSFPQISLPLNFTYSAINASDIAWNNWYNGCRNRINSSGNRPAVKFRLSIELDILGLIGTRTVSTQIADASCPWELPVDSV
;
A
#
# COMPACT_ATOMS: atom_id res chain seq x y z
N MET A 1 -50.63 -24.41 -16.91
CA MET A 1 -49.78 -23.63 -17.83
C MET A 1 -50.50 -22.32 -18.03
N ASP A 2 -50.16 -21.31 -17.24
CA ASP A 2 -50.66 -19.94 -17.41
C ASP A 2 -49.51 -19.00 -17.02
N ALA A 3 -49.11 -18.19 -18.00
CA ALA A 3 -48.02 -17.24 -17.93
C ALA A 3 -48.56 -15.84 -17.63
N ASP A 4 -47.63 -14.95 -17.29
CA ASP A 4 -47.74 -13.49 -17.26
C ASP A 4 -48.49 -12.83 -16.10
N ARG A 5 -47.73 -12.55 -15.03
CA ARG A 5 -47.81 -11.25 -14.33
C ARG A 5 -46.42 -10.67 -14.11
N LYS A 6 -46.04 -9.78 -15.01
CA LYS A 6 -45.00 -8.77 -14.83
C LYS A 6 -45.46 -7.81 -13.72
N SER A 7 -44.87 -7.87 -12.53
CA SER A 7 -44.97 -6.80 -11.55
C SER A 7 -43.67 -6.01 -11.52
N THR A 8 -43.83 -4.76 -11.90
CA THR A 8 -42.91 -3.64 -11.90
C THR A 8 -42.12 -3.48 -10.61
N VAL A 9 -40.83 -3.24 -10.82
CA VAL A 9 -39.84 -2.67 -9.91
C VAL A 9 -40.38 -1.40 -9.26
N SER A 10 -40.37 -1.31 -7.92
CA SER A 10 -40.44 -0.04 -7.19
C SER A 10 -39.14 0.18 -6.43
N SER A 11 -38.35 1.10 -6.93
CA SER A 11 -37.19 1.72 -6.30
C SER A 11 -37.56 2.40 -4.99
N PHE A 12 -37.24 1.76 -3.87
CA PHE A 12 -37.30 2.35 -2.52
C PHE A 12 -35.87 2.68 -2.06
N TYR A 13 -35.25 3.69 -2.69
CA TYR A 13 -34.13 4.39 -2.07
C TYR A 13 -34.71 5.59 -1.31
N GLY A 14 -34.94 5.39 -0.01
CA GLY A 14 -35.19 6.45 0.94
C GLY A 14 -33.93 7.28 1.13
N GLY A 15 -33.85 8.40 0.42
CA GLY A 15 -32.83 9.42 0.63
C GLY A 15 -33.01 10.10 1.99
N ARG A 16 -31.96 10.10 2.80
CA ARG A 16 -31.87 10.83 4.07
C ARG A 16 -31.94 12.34 3.79
N LYS A 17 -32.85 13.03 4.46
CA LYS A 17 -32.85 14.49 4.60
C LYS A 17 -31.72 14.89 5.55
N SER A 18 -30.68 15.56 5.06
CA SER A 18 -29.78 16.35 5.90
C SER A 18 -30.39 17.73 6.10
N SER A 19 -30.80 18.03 7.33
CA SER A 19 -31.15 19.37 7.77
C SER A 19 -29.86 20.12 8.09
N ASP A 20 -29.31 20.83 7.10
CA ASP A 20 -28.26 21.82 7.31
C ASP A 20 -28.92 23.21 7.35
N ALA A 21 -28.75 23.89 8.49
CA ALA A 21 -29.46 25.12 8.86
C ALA A 21 -28.69 26.41 8.49
N LEU A 22 -27.76 26.33 7.53
CA LEU A 22 -26.88 27.46 7.18
C LEU A 22 -26.85 27.87 5.71
N ASN A 23 -27.73 27.33 4.86
CA ASN A 23 -27.95 27.86 3.50
C ASN A 23 -29.33 28.50 3.39
N GLN A 24 -29.42 29.77 3.80
CA GLN A 24 -30.54 30.62 3.45
C GLN A 24 -30.35 31.18 2.03
N ASP A 25 -31.45 31.07 1.28
CA ASP A 25 -31.64 31.47 -0.10
C ASP A 25 -31.32 32.95 -0.36
N TYR A 26 -30.51 33.21 -1.41
CA TYR A 26 -30.53 34.49 -2.11
C TYR A 26 -31.51 34.39 -3.30
N PRO A 27 -32.43 35.34 -3.50
CA PRO A 27 -33.34 35.33 -4.64
C PRO A 27 -32.58 35.65 -5.94
N ALA A 28 -32.80 34.83 -6.96
CA ALA A 28 -32.23 35.01 -8.30
C ALA A 28 -32.91 36.18 -9.05
N PRO A 29 -32.15 37.10 -9.68
CA PRO A 29 -32.70 38.05 -10.63
C PRO A 29 -32.75 37.46 -12.06
N ASN A 30 -33.80 37.84 -12.79
CA ASN A 30 -34.18 37.43 -14.15
C ASN A 30 -33.06 37.53 -15.22
N PRO A 31 -33.16 36.76 -16.32
CA PRO A 31 -32.12 36.68 -17.34
C PRO A 31 -32.19 37.86 -18.32
N ALA A 32 -31.10 38.63 -18.41
CA ALA A 32 -30.91 39.62 -19.47
C ALA A 32 -29.53 39.42 -20.14
N THR A 33 -29.59 39.07 -21.42
CA THR A 33 -28.69 39.51 -22.50
C THR A 33 -27.17 39.44 -22.31
N SER A 34 -26.58 38.46 -23.00
CA SER A 34 -25.36 38.55 -23.82
C SER A 34 -24.23 39.47 -23.33
N ARG A 35 -23.13 38.87 -22.86
CA ARG A 35 -21.76 39.34 -23.10
C ARG A 35 -20.78 38.18 -22.91
N LEU A 36 -19.82 38.11 -23.84
CA LEU A 36 -18.74 37.13 -23.87
C LEU A 36 -17.93 37.18 -22.56
N GLY A 37 -18.10 36.16 -21.72
CA GLY A 37 -17.25 35.85 -20.58
C GLY A 37 -16.55 34.52 -20.86
N ARG A 38 -15.23 34.61 -21.02
CA ARG A 38 -14.33 33.50 -21.27
C ARG A 38 -13.94 32.93 -19.91
N ASP A 39 -14.51 31.78 -19.57
CA ASP A 39 -14.18 31.08 -18.32
C ASP A 39 -13.23 29.90 -18.58
N ASP A 40 -12.17 29.91 -17.77
CA ASP A 40 -11.14 28.91 -17.66
C ASP A 40 -11.72 27.58 -17.15
N ALA A 41 -11.99 26.67 -18.08
CA ALA A 41 -12.33 25.29 -17.78
C ALA A 41 -11.23 24.36 -18.35
N SER A 42 -10.36 23.89 -17.45
CA SER A 42 -9.71 22.57 -17.45
C SER A 42 -9.42 21.94 -18.82
N SER A 43 -8.19 22.14 -19.32
CA SER A 43 -7.65 21.52 -20.55
C SER A 43 -7.25 20.04 -20.43
N PHE A 44 -7.73 19.33 -19.41
CA PHE A 44 -7.23 17.97 -19.09
C PHE A 44 -7.91 16.82 -19.84
N PHE A 45 -9.00 17.08 -20.59
CA PHE A 45 -9.66 16.06 -21.40
C PHE A 45 -10.10 16.63 -22.75
N ASN A 46 -9.21 16.63 -23.73
CA ASN A 46 -9.58 16.74 -25.13
C ASN A 46 -9.03 15.49 -25.87
N PRO A 47 -9.86 14.48 -26.17
CA PRO A 47 -9.44 13.31 -26.93
C PRO A 47 -9.76 13.57 -28.41
N ASP A 48 -8.84 14.18 -29.14
CA ASP A 48 -8.95 14.25 -30.60
C ASP A 48 -7.59 13.96 -31.27
N PRO A 49 -7.37 12.73 -31.78
CA PRO A 49 -6.09 12.32 -32.36
C PRO A 49 -6.10 12.52 -33.88
N GLN A 50 -6.29 13.74 -34.37
CA GLN A 50 -6.07 14.05 -35.79
C GLN A 50 -5.46 15.43 -35.99
N ARG A 51 -4.12 15.50 -35.93
CA ARG A 51 -3.25 16.45 -36.66
C ARG A 51 -1.78 16.20 -36.29
N MET A 52 -1.18 15.16 -36.87
CA MET A 52 0.28 15.15 -37.04
C MET A 52 0.62 15.93 -38.32
N SER A 53 0.87 17.23 -38.17
CA SER A 53 1.58 18.00 -39.19
C SER A 53 3.06 17.98 -38.84
N LEU A 54 3.86 17.38 -39.71
CA LEU A 54 5.31 17.54 -39.78
C LEU A 54 5.63 19.03 -39.90
N THR A 55 6.34 19.58 -38.92
CA THR A 55 7.47 20.53 -39.03
C THR A 55 7.62 21.29 -37.71
N GLY A 56 8.80 21.24 -37.09
CA GLY A 56 9.20 22.25 -36.11
C GLY A 56 9.69 21.72 -34.76
N ARG A 57 11.02 21.80 -34.59
CA ARG A 57 11.80 22.09 -33.37
C ARG A 57 11.23 21.72 -31.99
N GLY A 58 12.05 20.96 -31.26
CA GLY A 58 11.82 20.56 -29.88
C GLY A 58 11.60 21.71 -28.91
N VAL A 59 10.66 21.47 -28.00
CA VAL A 59 10.29 22.33 -26.88
C VAL A 59 11.35 22.17 -25.79
N THR A 60 12.21 23.19 -25.65
CA THR A 60 13.09 23.38 -24.50
C THR A 60 12.33 24.08 -23.37
N ALA A 61 12.72 23.77 -22.13
CA ALA A 61 12.12 24.25 -20.89
C ALA A 61 11.80 25.76 -20.91
N GLY A 62 10.57 26.09 -20.51
CA GLY A 62 10.02 27.43 -20.53
C GLY A 62 10.76 28.38 -19.59
N TYR A 63 11.51 29.30 -20.19
CA TYR A 63 11.80 30.60 -19.61
C TYR A 63 11.26 31.65 -20.56
N ASN A 64 10.26 32.40 -20.08
CA ASN A 64 9.67 33.50 -20.84
C ASN A 64 10.55 34.75 -20.63
N PRO A 65 11.13 35.35 -21.69
CA PRO A 65 12.01 36.52 -21.58
C PRO A 65 11.31 37.83 -21.19
N SER A 66 10.01 37.80 -20.84
CA SER A 66 9.23 38.99 -20.48
C SER A 66 9.02 39.20 -18.97
N SER A 67 9.75 38.52 -18.09
CA SER A 67 9.59 38.62 -16.62
C SER A 67 10.80 39.24 -15.89
N PHE A 68 11.43 40.27 -16.47
CA PHE A 68 12.42 41.08 -15.77
C PHE A 68 11.78 42.39 -15.27
N TYR A 69 11.48 42.44 -13.97
CA TYR A 69 11.22 43.69 -13.25
C TYR A 69 12.57 44.25 -12.73
N PRO A 70 12.92 45.53 -13.00
CA PRO A 70 14.11 46.13 -12.42
C PRO A 70 13.78 46.64 -11.00
N GLY A 71 14.51 46.15 -9.99
CA GLY A 71 14.43 46.74 -8.63
C GLY A 71 14.27 45.76 -7.46
N ARG A 72 14.58 44.47 -7.62
CA ARG A 72 14.67 43.56 -6.47
C ARG A 72 16.12 43.13 -6.28
N GLU A 73 16.77 43.67 -5.25
CA GLU A 73 18.01 43.09 -4.72
C GLU A 73 17.70 41.69 -4.19
N GLU A 74 18.38 40.69 -4.75
CA GLU A 74 18.35 39.33 -4.24
C GLU A 74 19.05 39.27 -2.88
N PRO A 75 18.59 38.43 -1.95
CA PRO A 75 19.26 38.25 -0.68
C PRO A 75 20.63 37.59 -0.90
N LEU A 76 21.67 38.25 -0.40
CA LEU A 76 23.00 37.69 -0.19
C LEU A 76 22.86 36.30 0.45
N LYS A 77 23.14 35.26 -0.34
CA LYS A 77 23.38 33.92 0.15
C LYS A 77 24.70 33.97 0.91
N GLY A 78 24.63 34.02 2.24
CA GLY A 78 25.75 33.74 3.13
C GLY A 78 26.43 32.42 2.70
N GLY A 79 27.74 32.29 2.69
CA GLY A 79 28.66 32.81 3.69
C GLY A 79 28.89 31.70 4.71
N ARG A 80 30.06 31.04 4.56
CA ARG A 80 30.71 30.04 5.42
C ARG A 80 30.64 28.59 4.89
N ASP A 81 31.84 28.07 4.59
CA ASP A 81 32.22 26.69 4.24
C ASP A 81 32.59 26.38 2.77
N GLU A 82 33.17 27.34 2.05
CA GLU A 82 34.01 27.03 0.88
C GLU A 82 35.44 27.59 1.11
N GLU A 83 36.17 26.96 2.02
CA GLU A 83 37.64 27.01 1.95
C GLU A 83 38.09 26.09 0.80
N GLU A 84 38.32 26.72 -0.34
CA GLU A 84 39.30 26.42 -1.38
C GLU A 84 39.83 24.97 -1.46
N GLU A 85 39.19 24.14 -2.27
CA GLU A 85 39.90 23.12 -3.04
C GLU A 85 39.92 23.58 -4.50
N ALA A 86 40.87 24.48 -4.80
CA ALA A 86 41.09 25.01 -6.15
C ALA A 86 41.36 23.85 -7.12
N TRP A 87 40.48 23.67 -8.10
CA TRP A 87 40.56 22.59 -9.08
C TRP A 87 41.81 22.77 -9.96
N ASP A 88 42.91 22.13 -9.56
CA ASP A 88 44.17 22.17 -10.28
C ASP A 88 44.13 21.20 -11.49
N VAL A 89 43.91 21.77 -12.67
CA VAL A 89 43.86 21.04 -13.95
C VAL A 89 45.21 20.35 -14.27
N TYR A 90 46.33 20.83 -13.72
CA TYR A 90 47.64 20.21 -13.94
C TYR A 90 47.83 18.92 -13.12
N ALA A 91 47.09 18.76 -12.02
CA ALA A 91 47.14 17.56 -11.17
C ALA A 91 46.60 16.29 -11.87
N ASP A 92 45.77 16.46 -12.91
CA ASP A 92 45.20 15.36 -13.69
C ASP A 92 46.16 14.86 -14.79
N PHE A 93 47.07 15.73 -15.25
CA PHE A 93 48.08 15.39 -16.26
C PHE A 93 49.35 14.78 -15.69
N ASN A 94 49.71 15.11 -14.44
CA ASN A 94 50.88 14.56 -13.75
C ASN A 94 50.52 13.45 -12.73
N ASN A 95 49.25 13.03 -12.66
CA ASN A 95 48.77 11.92 -11.84
C ASN A 95 48.88 12.15 -10.31
N THR A 96 49.02 13.40 -9.86
CA THR A 96 49.12 13.75 -8.44
C THR A 96 47.78 14.16 -7.81
N GLY A 97 46.69 14.21 -8.58
CA GLY A 97 45.35 14.55 -8.09
C GLY A 97 44.62 13.40 -7.35
N PRO A 98 43.57 13.71 -6.56
CA PRO A 98 42.76 12.71 -5.85
C PRO A 98 42.12 11.71 -6.83
N ARG A 99 42.42 10.42 -6.70
CA ARG A 99 41.83 9.37 -7.52
C ARG A 99 40.40 9.07 -7.05
N TYR A 100 39.39 9.58 -7.75
CA TYR A 100 37.97 9.46 -7.42
C TYR A 100 37.36 8.04 -7.57
N SER A 101 38.12 6.97 -7.30
CA SER A 101 37.60 5.60 -7.37
C SER A 101 38.21 4.68 -6.29
N SER A 102 37.89 4.94 -5.03
CA SER A 102 38.16 4.01 -3.91
C SER A 102 37.01 3.06 -3.58
N ALA A 103 35.84 3.19 -4.24
CA ALA A 103 34.62 2.45 -3.87
C ALA A 103 34.61 0.94 -4.23
N PHE A 104 35.70 0.36 -4.77
CA PHE A 104 35.75 -1.06 -5.14
C PHE A 104 37.02 -1.82 -4.70
N MET A 105 37.83 -1.27 -3.80
CA MET A 105 39.03 -1.94 -3.28
C MET A 105 38.93 -2.24 -1.78
N GLN A 106 38.07 -3.19 -1.41
CA GLN A 106 38.22 -3.95 -0.16
C GLN A 106 38.13 -5.44 -0.46
N SER A 107 39.26 -6.02 -0.88
CA SER A 107 39.55 -7.46 -0.80
C SER A 107 41.08 -7.68 -0.83
N PRO A 108 41.60 -8.75 -0.17
CA PRO A 108 43.01 -8.85 0.24
C PRO A 108 43.97 -9.22 -0.91
N PRO A 109 45.30 -9.12 -0.71
CA PRO A 109 46.28 -8.99 -1.78
C PRO A 109 46.74 -10.36 -2.29
N THR A 110 46.14 -10.86 -3.36
CA THR A 110 46.83 -11.79 -4.26
C THR A 110 46.36 -11.57 -5.70
N ASN A 111 47.33 -11.50 -6.62
CA ASN A 111 47.20 -11.31 -8.06
C ASN A 111 47.00 -9.87 -8.56
N ALA A 112 48.15 -9.22 -8.77
CA ALA A 112 48.32 -8.14 -9.74
C ALA A 112 47.91 -8.61 -11.15
N LYS A 113 46.64 -8.42 -11.49
CA LYS A 113 46.10 -8.51 -12.85
C LYS A 113 45.16 -7.33 -13.12
N GLY A 114 45.71 -6.12 -13.04
CA GLY A 114 45.10 -4.91 -13.57
C GLY A 114 46.06 -4.31 -14.58
N TYR A 115 45.63 -4.21 -15.84
CA TYR A 115 46.41 -4.02 -17.07
C TYR A 115 47.05 -5.30 -17.63
N GLN A 116 46.29 -5.99 -18.50
CA GLN A 116 46.90 -6.80 -19.54
C GLN A 116 47.42 -5.86 -20.64
N PRO A 117 48.73 -5.81 -20.92
CA PRO A 117 49.21 -5.22 -22.16
C PRO A 117 48.63 -6.03 -23.34
N LEU A 118 48.13 -5.33 -24.36
CA LEU A 118 47.71 -5.94 -25.61
C LEU A 118 48.89 -6.74 -26.19
N ASN A 119 48.71 -8.04 -26.40
CA ASN A 119 49.67 -8.88 -27.13
C ASN A 119 49.93 -8.28 -28.51
N THR A 120 51.16 -7.83 -28.74
CA THR A 120 51.67 -7.55 -30.08
C THR A 120 51.76 -8.86 -30.86
N PRO A 121 51.31 -8.90 -32.13
CA PRO A 121 51.31 -10.14 -32.90
C PRO A 121 52.75 -10.61 -33.14
N THR A 122 53.01 -11.83 -32.69
CA THR A 122 54.25 -12.59 -32.87
C THR A 122 54.50 -12.82 -34.35
N GLN A 123 55.55 -12.22 -34.90
CA GLN A 123 56.07 -12.58 -36.22
C GLN A 123 56.71 -13.97 -36.12
N SER A 124 56.25 -14.89 -36.97
CA SER A 124 56.81 -16.23 -37.12
C SER A 124 58.22 -16.13 -37.71
N SER A 125 59.19 -16.61 -36.95
CA SER A 125 60.57 -16.81 -37.34
C SER A 125 60.72 -17.91 -38.40
N LYS A 126 61.41 -17.59 -39.50
CA LYS A 126 62.19 -18.57 -40.28
C LYS A 126 63.50 -17.90 -40.74
N GLU A 127 64.58 -18.64 -40.56
CA GLU A 127 66.00 -18.29 -40.70
C GLU A 127 66.40 -17.76 -42.08
N LEU A 128 67.35 -16.82 -42.12
CA LEU A 128 68.71 -17.05 -42.67
C LEU A 128 69.61 -15.81 -42.50
N GLU A 129 70.90 -16.06 -42.66
CA GLU A 129 72.09 -15.35 -42.21
C GLU A 129 72.35 -13.94 -42.76
N ALA A 130 73.12 -13.20 -41.94
CA ALA A 130 74.24 -12.33 -42.26
C ALA A 130 74.22 -11.48 -43.55
N GLY A 131 74.28 -10.17 -43.33
CA GLY A 131 75.04 -9.28 -44.22
C GLY A 131 74.29 -8.04 -44.67
N SER A 132 74.94 -6.91 -44.44
CA SER A 132 74.68 -5.58 -45.01
C SER A 132 73.51 -4.79 -44.41
N ALA A 133 73.88 -3.67 -43.80
CA ALA A 133 73.03 -2.50 -43.64
C ALA A 133 72.46 -2.13 -45.02
N THR A 134 71.19 -2.47 -45.23
CA THR A 134 70.38 -2.03 -46.36
C THR A 134 69.21 -1.21 -45.82
N PRO A 135 68.83 -0.16 -46.54
CA PRO A 135 67.96 0.90 -46.03
C PRO A 135 66.58 0.34 -45.72
N VAL A 136 65.96 0.88 -44.66
CA VAL A 136 64.54 0.74 -44.32
C VAL A 136 63.71 0.85 -45.59
N GLU A 137 63.34 -0.29 -46.17
CA GLU A 137 62.29 -0.36 -47.16
C GLU A 137 61.05 0.13 -46.44
N MET A 138 60.64 1.35 -46.80
CA MET A 138 59.32 1.84 -46.51
C MET A 138 58.36 0.83 -47.11
N VAL A 139 57.93 -0.14 -46.29
CA VAL A 139 56.67 -0.84 -46.49
C VAL A 139 55.66 0.27 -46.51
N THR A 140 55.39 0.71 -47.74
CA THR A 140 54.32 1.59 -48.11
C THR A 140 53.10 0.87 -47.61
N VAL A 141 52.73 1.17 -46.36
CA VAL A 141 51.36 1.05 -45.89
C VAL A 141 50.59 1.64 -47.06
N PRO A 142 49.75 0.85 -47.77
CA PRO A 142 48.92 1.43 -48.81
C PRO A 142 48.35 2.66 -48.17
N ALA A 143 48.67 3.83 -48.71
CA ALA A 143 48.00 5.03 -48.32
C ALA A 143 46.56 4.71 -48.66
N LEU A 144 45.79 4.23 -47.67
CA LEU A 144 44.33 4.17 -47.63
C LEU A 144 43.90 5.63 -47.68
N GLY A 145 44.20 6.23 -48.83
CA GLY A 145 44.15 7.63 -49.12
C GLY A 145 42.71 7.90 -49.44
N ALA A 146 42.08 8.74 -48.62
CA ALA A 146 40.89 9.50 -48.97
C ALA A 146 39.68 8.72 -49.58
N GLU A 147 39.67 7.39 -49.53
CA GLU A 147 38.62 6.57 -50.14
C GLU A 147 37.62 6.04 -49.11
N TRP A 148 37.82 6.34 -47.83
CA TRP A 148 36.78 6.21 -46.81
C TRP A 148 35.61 7.12 -47.21
N GLY A 149 34.62 6.51 -47.86
CA GLY A 149 33.42 7.23 -48.26
C GLY A 149 32.82 7.93 -47.06
N LYS A 150 32.21 9.10 -47.25
CA LYS A 150 31.54 9.86 -46.18
C LYS A 150 30.59 8.99 -45.33
N ALA A 151 30.02 7.93 -45.92
CA ALA A 151 29.22 6.92 -45.25
C ALA A 151 30.02 6.00 -44.29
N GLU A 152 31.24 5.61 -44.63
CA GLU A 152 32.10 4.78 -43.76
C GLU A 152 32.62 5.59 -42.57
N LEU A 153 33.05 6.83 -42.80
CA LEU A 153 33.42 7.77 -41.73
C LEU A 153 32.25 8.01 -40.77
N HIS A 154 31.03 8.19 -41.30
CA HIS A 154 29.83 8.25 -40.47
C HIS A 154 29.65 6.97 -39.66
N GLY A 155 29.80 5.79 -40.29
CA GLY A 155 29.69 4.48 -39.62
C GLY A 155 30.65 4.26 -38.44
N MET A 156 31.81 4.92 -38.45
CA MET A 156 32.77 4.87 -37.34
C MET A 156 32.37 5.73 -36.13
N THR A 157 31.49 6.72 -36.32
CA THR A 157 31.07 7.63 -35.25
C THR A 157 30.25 6.94 -34.15
N LYS A 158 30.34 7.44 -32.92
CA LYS A 158 29.52 6.95 -31.80
C LYS A 158 28.02 7.11 -32.06
N THR A 159 27.63 8.15 -32.80
CA THR A 159 26.24 8.42 -33.20
C THR A 159 25.73 7.34 -34.15
N ALA A 160 26.44 7.04 -35.23
CA ALA A 160 26.04 6.00 -36.17
C ALA A 160 25.99 4.61 -35.53
N LYS A 161 26.93 4.29 -34.63
CA LYS A 161 26.88 3.03 -33.85
C LYS A 161 25.60 2.94 -33.00
N ARG A 162 25.19 4.04 -32.33
CA ARG A 162 23.93 4.09 -31.57
C ARG A 162 22.70 3.96 -32.46
N GLU A 163 22.72 4.57 -33.65
CA GLU A 163 21.65 4.46 -34.64
C GLU A 163 21.49 3.04 -35.15
N LYS A 164 22.59 2.36 -35.52
CA LYS A 164 22.58 0.96 -35.93
C LYS A 164 22.05 0.03 -34.83
N VAL A 165 22.40 0.30 -33.57
CA VAL A 165 21.84 -0.44 -32.42
C VAL A 165 20.33 -0.18 -32.27
N ARG A 166 19.88 1.07 -32.43
CA ARG A 166 18.46 1.42 -32.36
C ARG A 166 17.66 0.80 -33.50
N GLU A 167 18.19 0.78 -34.72
CA GLU A 167 17.58 0.15 -35.89
C GLU A 167 17.49 -1.36 -35.72
N SER A 168 18.58 -2.02 -35.32
CA SER A 168 18.55 -3.46 -35.04
C SER A 168 17.57 -3.82 -33.92
N ARG A 169 17.36 -2.97 -32.91
CA ARG A 169 16.31 -3.15 -31.89
C ARG A 169 14.91 -3.00 -32.49
N LYS A 170 14.68 -1.99 -33.34
CA LYS A 170 13.39 -1.80 -34.05
C LYS A 170 13.07 -2.97 -34.96
N GLU A 171 14.05 -3.50 -35.69
CA GLU A 171 13.90 -4.67 -36.55
C GLU A 171 13.58 -5.93 -35.74
N LYS A 172 14.33 -6.17 -34.65
CA LYS A 172 14.04 -7.27 -33.71
C LYS A 172 12.64 -7.16 -33.12
N TRP A 173 12.19 -5.95 -32.77
CA TRP A 173 10.83 -5.70 -32.29
C TRP A 173 9.77 -5.98 -33.37
N LYS A 174 9.99 -5.52 -34.61
CA LYS A 174 9.10 -5.82 -35.74
C LYS A 174 9.02 -7.32 -36.02
N GLN A 175 10.15 -8.02 -36.01
CA GLN A 175 10.23 -9.48 -36.21
C GLN A 175 9.55 -10.25 -35.07
N TRP A 176 9.70 -9.79 -33.82
CA TRP A 176 9.03 -10.37 -32.66
C TRP A 176 7.51 -10.17 -32.72
N ASN A 177 7.05 -8.96 -33.08
CA ASN A 177 5.61 -8.69 -33.20
C ASN A 177 4.97 -9.50 -34.34
N ARG A 178 5.72 -9.77 -35.42
CA ARG A 178 5.36 -10.68 -36.51
C ARG A 178 5.48 -12.17 -36.16
N GLY A 179 6.02 -12.51 -34.99
CA GLY A 179 6.20 -13.90 -34.54
C GLY A 179 7.35 -14.66 -35.22
N GLN A 180 8.21 -13.99 -36.00
CA GLN A 180 9.32 -14.62 -36.72
C GLN A 180 10.54 -14.88 -35.83
N ARG A 181 10.67 -14.17 -34.72
CA ARG A 181 11.77 -14.31 -33.76
C ARG A 181 11.22 -14.27 -32.33
N GLY A 182 11.61 -15.21 -31.48
CA GLY A 182 11.27 -15.17 -30.06
C GLY A 182 12.18 -14.20 -29.29
N MET A 183 11.68 -13.70 -28.15
CA MET A 183 12.39 -12.69 -27.35
C MET A 183 13.69 -13.23 -26.73
N CYS A 184 13.73 -14.54 -26.43
CA CYS A 184 14.87 -15.29 -25.92
C CYS A 184 15.14 -16.57 -26.75
N GLY A 185 15.36 -16.43 -28.06
CA GLY A 185 15.61 -17.58 -28.95
C GLY A 185 14.35 -18.16 -29.60
N SER A 186 14.38 -19.43 -30.02
CA SER A 186 13.26 -20.08 -30.74
C SER A 186 12.06 -20.43 -29.84
N PHE A 187 12.27 -20.59 -28.53
CA PHE A 187 11.25 -21.10 -27.61
C PHE A 187 10.29 -20.01 -27.07
N CYS A 188 10.72 -18.74 -26.97
CA CYS A 188 9.87 -17.64 -26.51
C CYS A 188 9.14 -16.94 -27.66
N THR A 189 8.36 -17.70 -28.44
CA THR A 189 7.45 -17.13 -29.45
C THR A 189 6.37 -16.27 -28.78
N ARG A 190 5.76 -15.35 -29.54
CA ARG A 190 4.71 -14.45 -29.02
C ARG A 190 3.57 -15.19 -28.32
N LYS A 191 3.16 -16.36 -28.84
CA LYS A 191 2.11 -17.19 -28.25
C LYS A 191 2.55 -17.78 -26.91
N VAL A 192 3.74 -18.37 -26.84
CA VAL A 192 4.29 -18.96 -25.60
C VAL A 192 4.49 -17.89 -24.53
N PHE A 193 4.98 -16.70 -24.91
CA PHE A 193 5.12 -15.58 -23.98
C PHE A 193 3.76 -15.13 -23.42
N ALA A 194 2.73 -15.02 -24.26
CA ALA A 194 1.38 -14.65 -23.81
C ALA A 194 0.80 -15.69 -22.83
N TRP A 195 0.90 -16.98 -23.14
CA TRP A 195 0.45 -18.06 -22.26
C TRP A 195 1.26 -18.14 -20.97
N SER A 196 2.57 -17.89 -21.02
CA SER A 196 3.46 -17.84 -19.85
C SER A 196 3.11 -16.67 -18.93
N LEU A 197 2.92 -15.47 -19.49
CA LEU A 197 2.50 -14.29 -18.73
C LEU A 197 1.11 -14.51 -18.10
N PHE A 198 0.18 -15.09 -18.85
CA PHE A 198 -1.14 -15.45 -18.34
C PHE A 198 -1.04 -16.47 -17.19
N GLY A 199 -0.23 -17.52 -17.35
CA GLY A 199 0.03 -18.53 -16.31
C GLY A 199 0.66 -17.92 -15.06
N LEU A 200 1.62 -16.99 -15.23
CA LEU A 200 2.25 -16.26 -14.12
C LEU A 200 1.23 -15.36 -13.40
N CYS A 201 0.39 -14.62 -14.13
CA CYS A 201 -0.70 -13.84 -13.54
C CYS A 201 -1.68 -14.73 -12.77
N ALA A 202 -2.08 -15.87 -13.33
CA ALA A 202 -2.96 -16.84 -12.66
C ALA A 202 -2.32 -17.41 -11.38
N ALA A 203 -1.02 -17.73 -11.42
CA ALA A 203 -0.26 -18.17 -10.25
C ALA A 203 -0.19 -17.08 -9.17
N ILE A 204 0.06 -15.82 -9.54
CA ILE A 204 0.04 -14.69 -8.59
C ILE A 204 -1.35 -14.52 -7.96
N VAL A 205 -2.42 -14.59 -8.76
CA VAL A 205 -3.80 -14.51 -8.24
C VAL A 205 -4.09 -15.66 -7.26
N LEU A 206 -3.63 -16.87 -7.56
CA LEU A 206 -3.78 -18.03 -6.69
C LEU A 206 -2.99 -17.88 -5.37
N VAL A 207 -1.74 -17.41 -5.45
CA VAL A 207 -0.92 -17.12 -4.26
C VAL A 207 -1.57 -16.03 -3.42
N LEU A 208 -2.03 -14.93 -4.02
CA LEU A 208 -2.74 -13.88 -3.29
C LEU A 208 -4.03 -14.39 -2.65
N ALA A 209 -4.82 -15.22 -3.35
CA ALA A 209 -6.05 -15.80 -2.81
C ALA A 209 -5.81 -16.72 -1.61
N LEU A 210 -4.62 -17.34 -1.50
CA LEU A 210 -4.22 -18.19 -0.38
C LEU A 210 -3.50 -17.42 0.75
N CYS A 211 -2.72 -16.40 0.38
CA CYS A 211 -1.91 -15.62 1.33
C CYS A 211 -2.70 -14.48 1.99
N LEU A 212 -3.82 -14.04 1.41
CA LEU A 212 -4.67 -13.02 2.03
C LEU A 212 -5.41 -13.61 3.23
N PRO A 213 -5.21 -13.06 4.45
CA PRO A 213 -5.95 -13.52 5.61
C PRO A 213 -7.46 -13.28 5.42
N ARG A 214 -8.28 -14.20 5.90
CA ARG A 214 -9.74 -14.09 5.93
C ARG A 214 -10.17 -13.70 7.33
N VAL A 215 -11.24 -12.91 7.40
CA VAL A 215 -11.85 -12.52 8.67
C VAL A 215 -12.32 -13.78 9.40
N PRO A 216 -11.80 -14.07 10.61
CA PRO A 216 -12.26 -15.22 11.38
C PRO A 216 -13.65 -14.96 11.95
N SER A 217 -14.41 -16.03 12.19
CA SER A 217 -15.68 -15.92 12.91
C SER A 217 -15.45 -16.06 14.41
N PHE A 218 -16.26 -15.36 15.21
CA PHE A 218 -16.22 -15.41 16.66
C PHE A 218 -17.40 -16.22 17.18
N SER A 219 -17.23 -16.87 18.31
CA SER A 219 -18.30 -17.56 19.04
C SER A 219 -18.03 -17.46 20.53
N PHE A 220 -19.08 -17.41 21.34
CA PHE A 220 -18.93 -17.43 22.79
C PHE A 220 -18.61 -18.84 23.28
N ASN A 221 -17.86 -18.94 24.37
CA ASN A 221 -17.76 -20.21 25.08
C ASN A 221 -19.11 -20.56 25.71
N SER A 222 -19.66 -21.72 25.34
CA SER A 222 -20.99 -22.19 25.77
C SER A 222 -21.18 -22.27 27.30
N ARG A 223 -20.10 -22.42 28.08
CA ARG A 223 -20.20 -22.58 29.54
C ARG A 223 -20.09 -21.26 30.32
N THR A 224 -19.21 -20.37 29.89
CA THR A 224 -18.84 -19.14 30.62
C THR A 224 -18.54 -18.03 29.63
N PRO A 225 -19.57 -17.40 29.03
CA PRO A 225 -19.38 -16.36 28.03
C PRO A 225 -18.77 -15.08 28.62
N LEU A 226 -19.12 -14.78 29.86
CA LEU A 226 -18.55 -13.69 30.67
C LEU A 226 -17.82 -14.29 31.88
N VAL A 227 -16.63 -13.78 32.15
CA VAL A 227 -15.79 -14.15 33.30
C VAL A 227 -15.48 -12.88 34.07
N ASN A 228 -15.38 -13.00 35.40
CA ASN A 228 -15.04 -11.86 36.24
C ASN A 228 -13.65 -11.29 35.87
N ALA A 229 -13.51 -9.96 35.95
CA ALA A 229 -12.23 -9.31 35.73
C ALA A 229 -11.24 -9.66 36.85
N THR A 230 -9.96 -9.77 36.49
CA THR A 230 -8.86 -10.11 37.42
C THR A 230 -7.66 -9.21 37.16
N GLY A 231 -6.82 -8.99 38.18
CA GLY A 231 -5.60 -8.18 38.07
C GLY A 231 -5.88 -6.71 37.79
N ALA A 232 -4.98 -6.05 37.05
CA ALA A 232 -5.06 -4.61 36.77
C ALA A 232 -6.38 -4.16 36.12
N TRP A 233 -7.03 -5.03 35.33
CA TRP A 233 -8.32 -4.70 34.70
C TRP A 233 -9.47 -4.61 35.72
N ALA A 234 -9.40 -5.37 36.81
CA ALA A 234 -10.41 -5.31 37.86
C ALA A 234 -10.39 -3.98 38.61
N GLU A 235 -9.23 -3.31 38.66
CA GLU A 235 -9.04 -2.01 39.33
C GLU A 235 -9.26 -0.82 38.39
N ALA A 236 -9.17 -1.03 37.07
CA ALA A 236 -9.28 0.03 36.07
C ALA A 236 -10.69 0.64 35.97
N VAL A 237 -11.72 -0.09 36.38
CA VAL A 237 -13.13 0.34 36.29
C VAL A 237 -13.78 0.17 37.66
N SER A 238 -14.40 1.23 38.16
CA SER A 238 -15.13 1.17 39.43
C SER A 238 -16.40 0.34 39.29
N TYR A 239 -16.67 -0.48 40.30
CA TYR A 239 -17.94 -1.19 40.42
C TYR A 239 -18.97 -0.24 41.02
N GLY A 240 -20.13 -0.11 40.36
CA GLY A 240 -21.21 0.71 40.88
C GLY A 240 -22.52 0.32 40.23
N PHE A 241 -23.56 0.16 41.04
CA PHE A 241 -24.95 0.09 40.59
C PHE A 241 -25.72 1.11 41.40
N SER A 242 -26.43 2.00 40.72
CA SER A 242 -27.34 2.95 41.36
C SER A 242 -28.68 2.94 40.65
N ARG A 243 -29.76 3.19 41.40
CA ARG A 243 -31.11 3.41 40.89
C ARG A 243 -31.39 4.89 40.59
N THR A 244 -30.70 5.79 41.29
CA THR A 244 -30.94 7.23 41.24
C THR A 244 -29.60 7.98 41.28
N PRO A 245 -29.01 8.33 40.12
CA PRO A 245 -29.47 8.01 38.76
C PRO A 245 -29.31 6.52 38.43
N ALA A 246 -30.11 6.00 37.50
CA ALA A 246 -30.05 4.59 37.10
C ALA A 246 -28.78 4.34 36.29
N ASN A 247 -27.75 3.80 36.92
CA ASN A 247 -26.48 3.52 36.25
C ASN A 247 -25.89 2.19 36.70
N PHE A 248 -25.00 1.66 35.87
CA PHE A 248 -24.10 0.61 36.27
C PHE A 248 -22.73 0.76 35.63
N SER A 249 -21.70 0.33 36.36
CA SER A 249 -20.35 0.17 35.86
C SER A 249 -19.70 -1.08 36.45
N PHE A 250 -19.08 -1.91 35.62
CA PHE A 250 -18.24 -3.02 36.08
C PHE A 250 -17.32 -3.55 34.96
N PRO A 251 -16.09 -3.98 35.29
CA PRO A 251 -15.22 -4.68 34.36
C PRO A 251 -15.57 -6.18 34.29
N ALA A 252 -15.40 -6.78 33.12
CA ALA A 252 -15.43 -8.23 32.92
C ALA A 252 -14.56 -8.65 31.73
N PHE A 253 -14.40 -9.96 31.54
CA PHE A 253 -13.78 -10.54 30.34
C PHE A 253 -14.82 -11.31 29.53
N ALA A 254 -14.89 -11.08 28.22
CA ALA A 254 -15.61 -11.98 27.32
C ALA A 254 -14.71 -13.14 26.90
N SER A 255 -15.15 -14.37 27.16
CA SER A 255 -14.49 -15.59 26.67
C SER A 255 -14.98 -15.90 25.26
N LEU A 256 -14.15 -15.55 24.28
CA LEU A 256 -14.45 -15.75 22.86
C LEU A 256 -13.58 -16.88 22.31
N GLN A 257 -14.20 -17.78 21.56
CA GLN A 257 -13.53 -18.75 20.74
C GLN A 257 -13.50 -18.24 19.31
N LEU A 258 -12.29 -18.02 18.79
CA LEU A 258 -12.09 -17.68 17.39
C LEU A 258 -12.08 -18.95 16.56
N ASN A 259 -12.64 -18.88 15.36
CA ASN A 259 -12.51 -19.92 14.36
C ASN A 259 -11.64 -19.40 13.21
N THR A 260 -10.40 -19.91 13.14
CA THR A 260 -9.47 -19.62 12.04
C THR A 260 -9.41 -20.76 11.01
N GLY A 261 -10.42 -21.65 10.97
CA GLY A 261 -10.49 -22.83 10.09
C GLY A 261 -10.29 -22.53 8.61
N ASN A 262 -10.76 -21.37 8.15
CA ASN A 262 -10.67 -20.93 6.76
C ASN A 262 -9.36 -20.18 6.44
N ASN A 263 -8.49 -19.98 7.41
CA ASN A 263 -7.22 -19.27 7.26
C ASN A 263 -6.06 -20.27 7.09
N PHE A 264 -5.25 -20.07 6.06
CA PHE A 264 -4.02 -20.84 5.83
C PHE A 264 -2.79 -20.19 6.49
N VAL A 265 -2.84 -18.87 6.69
CA VAL A 265 -1.77 -18.05 7.28
C VAL A 265 -2.20 -17.59 8.68
N PRO A 266 -1.29 -17.44 9.65
CA PRO A 266 -1.60 -16.84 10.94
C PRO A 266 -2.23 -15.45 10.77
N VAL A 267 -3.24 -15.16 11.59
CA VAL A 267 -3.91 -13.85 11.57
C VAL A 267 -3.36 -13.02 12.71
N THR A 268 -2.93 -11.79 12.40
CA THR A 268 -2.45 -10.83 13.40
C THR A 268 -3.43 -9.68 13.52
N PHE A 269 -4.01 -9.53 14.70
CA PHE A 269 -4.86 -8.40 15.04
C PHE A 269 -3.97 -7.26 15.54
N LYS A 270 -4.12 -6.06 14.97
CA LYS A 270 -3.49 -4.84 15.49
C LYS A 270 -4.32 -4.23 16.60
N HIS A 271 -5.62 -4.12 16.34
CA HIS A 271 -6.62 -3.58 17.26
C HIS A 271 -7.89 -4.42 17.17
N MET A 272 -8.52 -4.61 18.32
CA MET A 272 -9.81 -5.29 18.42
C MET A 272 -10.70 -4.50 19.37
N ARG A 273 -11.68 -3.80 18.81
CA ARG A 273 -12.64 -3.01 19.57
C ARG A 273 -13.96 -3.74 19.65
N ALA A 274 -14.54 -3.81 20.83
CA ALA A 274 -15.86 -4.36 21.05
C ALA A 274 -16.83 -3.27 21.49
N SER A 275 -18.03 -3.33 20.94
CA SER A 275 -19.20 -2.61 21.43
C SER A 275 -20.27 -3.62 21.80
N ILE A 276 -20.82 -3.48 23.00
CA ILE A 276 -21.82 -4.40 23.54
C ILE A 276 -23.17 -3.71 23.50
N TYR A 277 -24.15 -4.39 22.93
CA TYR A 277 -25.52 -3.93 22.84
C TYR A 277 -26.43 -4.88 23.60
N ASP A 278 -27.35 -4.34 24.39
CA ASP A 278 -28.44 -5.13 24.95
C ASP A 278 -29.28 -5.72 23.80
N LEU A 279 -29.65 -6.99 23.90
CA LEU A 279 -30.36 -7.64 22.79
C LEU A 279 -31.81 -7.18 22.70
N ASP A 280 -32.43 -6.85 23.83
CA ASP A 280 -33.85 -6.52 23.89
C ASP A 280 -34.08 -5.03 23.53
N THR A 281 -33.24 -4.10 24.01
CA THR A 281 -33.39 -2.67 23.68
C THR A 281 -32.52 -2.21 22.51
N GLY A 282 -31.41 -2.89 22.24
CA GLY A 282 -30.41 -2.43 21.26
C GLY A 282 -29.50 -1.32 21.77
N ASP A 283 -29.60 -0.93 23.04
CA ASP A 283 -28.77 0.13 23.63
C ASP A 283 -27.36 -0.36 23.90
N GLN A 284 -26.39 0.54 23.77
CA GLN A 284 -25.01 0.23 24.08
C GLN A 284 -24.78 0.21 25.59
N VAL A 285 -24.34 -0.93 26.11
CA VAL A 285 -24.17 -1.19 27.56
C VAL A 285 -22.70 -1.39 27.96
N GLY A 286 -21.79 -1.35 26.99
CA GLY A 286 -20.37 -1.46 27.26
C GLY A 286 -19.49 -1.35 26.03
N THR A 287 -18.20 -1.23 26.29
CA THR A 287 -17.11 -1.16 25.30
C THR A 287 -15.93 -2.01 25.74
N GLY A 288 -15.08 -2.41 24.80
CA GLY A 288 -13.83 -3.08 25.09
C GLY A 288 -12.79 -2.75 24.02
N ASP A 289 -11.52 -2.73 24.38
CA ASP A 289 -10.43 -2.56 23.42
C ASP A 289 -9.25 -3.46 23.81
N LEU A 290 -8.78 -4.25 22.85
CA LEU A 290 -7.49 -4.94 22.91
C LEU A 290 -6.49 -4.12 22.10
N LEU A 291 -5.68 -3.37 22.82
CA LEU A 291 -4.62 -2.53 22.25
C LEU A 291 -3.38 -3.34 21.86
N GLU A 292 -3.17 -4.50 22.46
CA GLU A 292 -2.00 -5.33 22.20
C GLU A 292 -2.19 -6.17 20.94
N SER A 293 -1.20 -6.12 20.05
CA SER A 293 -1.21 -6.93 18.84
C SER A 293 -1.12 -8.42 19.19
N ARG A 294 -2.11 -9.21 18.76
CA ARG A 294 -2.16 -10.65 19.06
C ARG A 294 -2.17 -11.48 17.78
N THR A 295 -1.25 -12.43 17.70
CA THR A 295 -1.17 -13.40 16.61
C THR A 295 -1.93 -14.67 16.99
N VAL A 296 -2.81 -15.13 16.11
CA VAL A 296 -3.52 -16.40 16.27
C VAL A 296 -3.11 -17.42 15.20
N PRO A 297 -2.93 -18.70 15.57
CA PRO A 297 -2.53 -19.72 14.62
C PRO A 297 -3.62 -20.01 13.58
N PRO A 298 -3.24 -20.38 12.34
CA PRO A 298 -4.20 -20.78 11.30
C PRO A 298 -4.85 -22.12 11.66
N LYS A 299 -6.03 -22.40 11.08
CA LYS A 299 -6.76 -23.67 11.21
C LYS A 299 -6.95 -24.17 12.64
N SER A 300 -7.16 -23.25 13.58
CA SER A 300 -7.29 -23.57 14.99
C SER A 300 -8.48 -22.86 15.63
N PHE A 301 -8.78 -23.22 16.87
CA PHE A 301 -9.87 -22.62 17.65
C PHE A 301 -9.37 -21.96 18.94
N PRO A 302 -8.51 -20.93 18.83
CA PRO A 302 -7.91 -20.32 20.01
C PRO A 302 -8.98 -19.58 20.82
N GLN A 303 -8.87 -19.71 22.14
CA GLN A 303 -9.68 -18.95 23.08
C GLN A 303 -8.98 -17.64 23.41
N ILE A 304 -9.71 -16.54 23.33
CA ILE A 304 -9.25 -15.21 23.72
C ILE A 304 -10.17 -14.64 24.79
N SER A 305 -9.58 -13.91 25.73
CA SER A 305 -10.28 -13.14 26.75
C SER A 305 -10.23 -11.67 26.36
N LEU A 306 -11.36 -11.09 25.97
CA LEU A 306 -11.47 -9.68 25.60
C LEU A 306 -11.86 -8.87 26.85
N PRO A 307 -11.04 -7.92 27.33
CA PRO A 307 -11.44 -7.00 28.39
C PRO A 307 -12.63 -6.15 27.94
N LEU A 308 -13.69 -6.19 28.73
CA LEU A 308 -14.91 -5.43 28.54
C LEU A 308 -15.12 -4.51 29.74
N ASN A 309 -15.55 -3.30 29.44
CA ASN A 309 -15.99 -2.28 30.36
C ASN A 309 -17.49 -2.09 30.15
N PHE A 310 -18.29 -2.57 31.09
CA PHE A 310 -19.73 -2.35 31.07
C PHE A 310 -20.01 -1.02 31.74
N THR A 311 -20.61 -0.10 31.00
CA THR A 311 -21.04 1.21 31.49
C THR A 311 -22.36 1.56 30.83
N TYR A 312 -23.34 1.89 31.65
CA TYR A 312 -24.65 2.31 31.18
C TYR A 312 -25.24 3.32 32.15
N SER A 313 -25.95 4.31 31.61
CA SER A 313 -26.70 5.28 32.40
C SER A 313 -28.03 5.59 31.74
N ALA A 314 -29.07 5.65 32.56
CA ALA A 314 -30.43 6.00 32.20
C ALA A 314 -30.97 7.02 33.22
N ILE A 315 -32.01 7.73 32.81
CA ILE A 315 -32.67 8.75 33.65
C ILE A 315 -33.42 8.08 34.80
N ASN A 316 -34.07 6.94 34.53
CA ASN A 316 -34.97 6.26 35.45
C ASN A 316 -34.59 4.79 35.63
N ALA A 317 -34.79 4.25 36.84
CA ALA A 317 -34.64 2.82 37.11
C ALA A 317 -35.72 1.95 36.42
N SER A 318 -36.73 2.57 35.80
CA SER A 318 -37.72 1.89 34.96
C SER A 318 -37.19 1.52 33.57
N ASP A 319 -35.98 1.93 33.22
CA ASP A 319 -35.37 1.61 31.94
C ASP A 319 -35.21 0.09 31.76
N ILE A 320 -35.56 -0.42 30.58
CA ILE A 320 -35.59 -1.87 30.32
C ILE A 320 -34.18 -2.44 30.29
N ALA A 321 -33.21 -1.76 29.67
CA ALA A 321 -31.82 -2.21 29.63
C ALA A 321 -31.24 -2.23 31.05
N TRP A 322 -31.43 -1.15 31.82
CA TRP A 322 -30.98 -1.14 33.21
C TRP A 322 -31.60 -2.28 34.03
N ASN A 323 -32.91 -2.51 33.90
CA ASN A 323 -33.61 -3.58 34.62
C ASN A 323 -33.14 -4.99 34.21
N ASN A 324 -32.90 -5.23 32.92
CA ASN A 324 -32.40 -6.51 32.41
C ASN A 324 -31.05 -6.86 33.06
N TRP A 325 -30.13 -5.90 33.08
CA TRP A 325 -28.80 -6.08 33.66
C TRP A 325 -28.83 -6.13 35.19
N TYR A 326 -29.62 -5.27 35.85
CA TYR A 326 -29.79 -5.29 37.31
C TYR A 326 -30.37 -6.64 37.79
N ASN A 327 -31.43 -7.12 37.15
CA ASN A 327 -32.06 -8.40 37.52
C ASN A 327 -31.15 -9.60 37.23
N GLY A 328 -30.38 -9.56 36.15
CA GLY A 328 -29.41 -10.62 35.82
C GLY A 328 -28.21 -10.70 36.78
N CYS A 329 -27.83 -9.57 37.38
CA CYS A 329 -26.72 -9.49 38.33
C CYS A 329 -27.15 -9.50 39.82
N ARG A 330 -28.46 -9.48 40.10
CA ARG A 330 -29.01 -9.46 41.47
C ARG A 330 -28.56 -10.68 42.28
N ASN A 331 -28.33 -10.50 43.58
CA ASN A 331 -27.94 -11.59 44.48
C ASN A 331 -28.86 -12.83 44.35
N ARG A 332 -28.30 -14.06 44.38
CA ARG A 332 -29.07 -15.31 44.28
C ARG A 332 -30.08 -15.47 45.41
N ILE A 333 -29.75 -14.96 46.60
CA ILE A 333 -30.63 -14.99 47.78
C ILE A 333 -31.90 -14.18 47.51
N ASN A 334 -31.75 -13.02 46.84
CA ASN A 334 -32.84 -12.10 46.54
C ASN A 334 -33.66 -12.48 45.29
N SER A 335 -33.19 -13.45 44.50
CA SER A 335 -33.79 -13.88 43.22
C SER A 335 -34.38 -15.30 43.26
N SER A 336 -34.75 -15.79 44.45
CA SER A 336 -35.31 -17.15 44.63
C SER A 336 -34.43 -18.26 44.02
N GLY A 337 -33.11 -18.03 43.96
CA GLY A 337 -32.13 -18.97 43.41
C GLY A 337 -31.98 -19.00 41.88
N ASN A 338 -32.84 -18.31 41.12
CA ASN A 338 -32.75 -18.29 39.65
C ASN A 338 -32.61 -16.86 39.12
N ARG A 339 -31.50 -16.58 38.44
CA ARG A 339 -31.24 -15.27 37.82
C ARG A 339 -31.61 -15.33 36.34
N PRO A 340 -32.36 -14.35 35.81
CA PRO A 340 -32.55 -14.26 34.38
C PRO A 340 -31.19 -14.09 33.71
N ALA A 341 -30.99 -14.80 32.60
CA ALA A 341 -29.77 -14.65 31.83
C ALA A 341 -29.76 -13.27 31.13
N VAL A 342 -28.57 -12.69 31.04
CA VAL A 342 -28.37 -11.43 30.34
C VAL A 342 -28.22 -11.72 28.85
N LYS A 343 -28.94 -10.98 28.02
CA LYS A 343 -28.93 -11.13 26.56
C LYS A 343 -28.20 -9.95 25.95
N PHE A 344 -27.18 -10.22 25.16
CA PHE A 344 -26.44 -9.15 24.50
C PHE A 344 -25.87 -9.57 23.16
N ARG A 345 -25.65 -8.56 22.32
CA ARG A 345 -24.94 -8.67 21.05
C ARG A 345 -23.60 -7.95 21.18
N LEU A 346 -22.54 -8.67 20.85
CA LEU A 346 -21.19 -8.15 20.78
C LEU A 346 -20.86 -7.82 19.32
N SER A 347 -20.55 -6.57 19.04
CA SER A 347 -20.03 -6.12 17.75
C SER A 347 -18.55 -5.85 17.88
N ILE A 348 -17.73 -6.61 17.16
CA ILE A 348 -16.28 -6.53 17.21
C ILE A 348 -15.78 -5.90 15.90
N GLU A 349 -15.10 -4.77 16.02
CA GLU A 349 -14.34 -4.15 14.94
C GLU A 349 -12.88 -4.63 15.00
N LEU A 350 -12.40 -5.16 13.89
CA LEU A 350 -11.12 -5.83 13.75
C LEU A 350 -10.24 -5.05 12.77
N ASP A 351 -9.03 -4.71 13.22
CA ASP A 351 -7.93 -4.29 12.35
C ASP A 351 -6.95 -5.46 12.20
N ILE A 352 -6.89 -6.03 11.00
CA ILE A 352 -6.12 -7.23 10.68
C ILE A 352 -4.96 -6.83 9.77
N LEU A 353 -3.74 -7.22 10.13
CA LEU A 353 -2.56 -6.96 9.30
C LEU A 353 -2.69 -7.66 7.93
N GLY A 354 -2.46 -6.90 6.87
CA GLY A 354 -2.55 -7.39 5.49
C GLY A 354 -3.94 -7.22 4.87
N LEU A 355 -4.95 -6.80 5.63
CA LEU A 355 -6.26 -6.42 5.11
C LEU A 355 -6.39 -4.90 5.13
N ILE A 356 -6.91 -4.35 4.03
CA ILE A 356 -7.21 -2.93 3.96
C ILE A 356 -8.59 -2.68 4.59
N GLY A 357 -8.62 -1.72 5.52
CA GLY A 357 -9.82 -1.28 6.23
C GLY A 357 -10.16 -2.13 7.45
N THR A 358 -11.10 -1.63 8.27
CA THR A 358 -11.61 -2.35 9.43
C THR A 358 -12.74 -3.29 9.04
N ARG A 359 -12.87 -4.40 9.77
CA ARG A 359 -13.89 -5.44 9.52
C ARG A 359 -14.73 -5.61 10.77
N THR A 360 -16.04 -5.60 10.62
CA THR A 360 -16.96 -5.80 11.72
C THR A 360 -17.51 -7.21 11.70
N VAL A 361 -17.49 -7.87 12.86
CA VAL A 361 -18.12 -9.18 13.07
C VAL A 361 -19.03 -9.04 14.28
N SER A 362 -20.22 -9.60 14.22
CA SER A 362 -21.15 -9.59 15.35
C SER A 362 -21.49 -11.01 15.79
N THR A 363 -21.62 -11.19 17.09
CA THR A 363 -22.09 -12.41 17.73
C THR A 363 -23.12 -12.04 18.79
N GLN A 364 -24.05 -12.93 19.07
CA GLN A 364 -25.08 -12.69 20.08
C GLN A 364 -25.19 -13.89 21.02
N ILE A 365 -25.58 -13.61 22.25
CA ILE A 365 -25.85 -14.62 23.26
C ILE A 365 -27.10 -14.24 24.02
N ALA A 366 -27.98 -15.23 24.21
CA ALA A 366 -29.22 -15.07 24.97
C ALA A 366 -29.07 -15.57 26.42
N ASP A 367 -28.13 -16.48 26.67
CA ASP A 367 -28.02 -17.18 27.95
C ASP A 367 -26.67 -16.89 28.64
N ALA A 368 -26.34 -15.61 28.85
CA ALA A 368 -25.13 -15.25 29.59
C ALA A 368 -25.40 -15.01 31.08
N SER A 369 -24.71 -15.76 31.94
CA SER A 369 -24.69 -15.48 33.37
C SER A 369 -23.91 -14.18 33.64
N CYS A 370 -24.44 -13.33 34.52
CA CYS A 370 -23.70 -12.15 34.97
C CYS A 370 -22.41 -12.59 35.70
N PRO A 371 -21.24 -12.02 35.35
CA PRO A 371 -19.94 -12.47 35.89
C PRO A 371 -19.75 -12.10 37.37
N TRP A 372 -20.62 -11.25 37.91
CA TRP A 372 -20.51 -10.72 39.27
C TRP A 372 -21.90 -10.75 39.94
N GLU A 373 -21.91 -10.65 41.27
CA GLU A 373 -23.13 -10.69 42.07
C GLU A 373 -23.27 -9.44 42.94
N LEU A 374 -24.43 -8.78 42.83
CA LEU A 374 -24.81 -7.66 43.68
C LEU A 374 -24.79 -8.05 45.18
N PRO A 375 -24.33 -7.16 46.09
CA PRO A 375 -24.49 -7.34 47.53
C PRO A 375 -25.96 -7.54 47.91
N VAL A 376 -26.21 -8.22 49.03
CA VAL A 376 -27.59 -8.48 49.52
C VAL A 376 -28.35 -7.16 49.74
N ASP A 377 -27.66 -6.13 50.22
CA ASP A 377 -28.20 -4.81 50.54
C ASP A 377 -28.17 -3.83 49.36
N SER A 378 -27.91 -4.32 48.14
CA SER A 378 -28.02 -3.46 46.96
C SER A 378 -29.49 -3.11 46.70
N VAL A 379 -29.82 -1.85 46.98
CA VAL A 379 -31.10 -1.24 46.61
C VAL A 379 -31.04 -0.93 45.14
#